data_AF-A0A1B2A7B5-F1
#
_entry.id   AF-A0A1B2A7B5-F1
#
_cell.length_a   1.000
_cell.length_b   1.000
_cell.length_c   1.000
_cell.angle_alpha   90.00
_cell.angle_beta   90.00
_cell.angle_gamma   90.00
#
_symmetry.space_group_name_H-M   'P 1'
#
loop_
_entity.id
_entity.type
_entity.pdbx_description
1 polymer ?
#
loop_
_entity_poly.entity_id
_entity_poly.type
_entity_poly.pdbx_seq_one_letter_code
_entity_poly.pdbx_strand_id
1 'polypeptide(L)'
;MLFKYKNDYEKIAMGFLSFVPDLKEVSHVQAELALYTSDEQRNLYLWRNEAGDFAGVVGIELGADYILVRHISLNPSERSDENYFTMLDELAALYPESRVMGSLETAPLIAKWEQHQNTEMD
;
A
#
# COMPACT_ATOMS: atom_id res chain seq x y z
N MET A 1 11.20 2.31 1.07
CA MET A 1 10.95 2.82 2.44
C MET A 1 9.55 3.43 2.56
N LEU A 2 8.75 2.91 3.50
CA LEU A 2 7.41 3.38 3.85
C LEU A 2 7.42 4.57 4.82
N PHE A 3 6.52 5.51 4.56
CA PHE A 3 6.28 6.70 5.36
C PHE A 3 4.79 6.84 5.62
N LYS A 4 4.40 6.91 6.91
CA LYS A 4 3.01 7.20 7.25
C LYS A 4 2.61 8.55 6.67
N TYR A 5 1.46 8.57 5.99
CA TYR A 5 0.90 9.76 5.35
C TYR A 5 0.75 10.93 6.34
N LYS A 6 0.93 12.14 5.81
CA LYS A 6 0.67 13.43 6.47
C LYS A 6 0.05 14.38 5.45
N ASN A 7 -0.73 15.34 5.93
CA ASN A 7 -1.47 16.29 5.07
C ASN A 7 -0.58 17.01 4.05
N ASP A 8 0.67 17.32 4.39
CA ASP A 8 1.64 17.97 3.48
C ASP A 8 1.89 17.17 2.18
N TYR A 9 1.57 15.87 2.17
CA TYR A 9 1.73 14.99 1.02
C TYR A 9 0.42 14.67 0.28
N GLU A 10 -0.66 15.40 0.55
CA GLU A 10 -1.99 15.17 -0.06
C GLU A 10 -1.93 14.98 -1.58
N LYS A 11 -1.35 15.94 -2.31
CA LYS A 11 -1.29 15.87 -3.78
C LYS A 11 -0.52 14.66 -4.30
N ILE A 12 0.56 14.27 -3.61
CA ILE A 12 1.38 13.12 -3.97
C ILE A 12 0.59 11.83 -3.73
N ALA A 13 -0.04 11.71 -2.56
CA ALA A 13 -0.89 10.57 -2.21
C ALA A 13 -2.06 10.42 -3.19
N MET A 14 -2.75 11.51 -3.49
CA MET A 14 -3.83 11.52 -4.49
C MET A 14 -3.34 11.07 -5.88
N GLY A 15 -2.15 11.53 -6.29
CA GLY A 15 -1.51 11.11 -7.53
C GLY A 15 -1.36 9.59 -7.61
N PHE A 16 -0.80 8.95 -6.57
CA PHE A 16 -0.67 7.49 -6.55
C PHE A 16 -2.01 6.76 -6.40
N LEU A 17 -2.94 7.26 -5.59
CA LEU A 17 -4.27 6.69 -5.45
C LEU A 17 -5.02 6.68 -6.78
N SER A 18 -4.84 7.69 -7.63
CA SER A 18 -5.45 7.74 -8.97
C SER A 18 -4.99 6.63 -9.92
N PHE A 19 -3.90 5.92 -9.59
CA PHE A 19 -3.47 4.73 -10.33
C PHE A 19 -4.24 3.46 -9.96
N VAL A 20 -5.00 3.47 -8.87
CA VAL A 20 -5.92 2.38 -8.52
C VAL A 20 -7.10 2.41 -9.49
N PRO A 21 -7.44 1.28 -10.15
CA PRO A 21 -8.47 1.27 -11.20
C PRO A 21 -9.82 1.89 -10.82
N ASP A 22 -10.24 1.73 -9.57
CA ASP A 22 -11.54 2.21 -9.06
C ASP A 22 -11.53 3.68 -8.64
N LEU A 23 -10.35 4.30 -8.54
CA LEU A 23 -10.15 5.67 -8.04
C LEU A 23 -9.74 6.64 -9.14
N LYS A 24 -10.23 6.47 -10.38
CA LYS A 24 -9.83 7.35 -11.50
C LYS A 24 -10.39 8.76 -11.42
N GLU A 25 -11.57 8.93 -10.83
CA GLU A 25 -12.19 10.24 -10.68
C GLU A 25 -11.64 10.96 -9.46
N VAL A 26 -11.36 12.27 -9.59
CA VAL A 26 -10.81 13.10 -8.50
C VAL A 26 -11.70 13.05 -7.26
N SER A 27 -13.02 13.03 -7.43
CA SER A 27 -14.00 12.88 -6.35
C SER A 27 -13.81 11.58 -5.57
N HIS A 28 -13.57 10.46 -6.26
CA HIS A 28 -13.32 9.16 -5.63
C HIS A 28 -12.00 9.15 -4.88
N VAL A 29 -10.93 9.70 -5.46
CA VAL A 29 -9.62 9.83 -4.80
C VAL A 29 -9.75 10.66 -3.51
N GLN A 30 -10.46 11.79 -3.56
CA GLN A 30 -10.66 12.65 -2.40
C GLN A 30 -11.47 11.96 -1.31
N ALA A 31 -12.55 11.26 -1.69
CA ALA A 31 -13.36 10.50 -0.75
C ALA A 31 -12.56 9.39 -0.09
N GLU A 32 -11.74 8.65 -0.85
CA GLU A 32 -10.92 7.57 -0.31
C GLU A 32 -9.82 8.12 0.62
N LEU A 33 -9.15 9.20 0.24
CA LEU A 33 -8.17 9.84 1.12
C LEU A 33 -8.80 10.32 2.43
N ALA A 34 -10.04 10.82 2.39
CA ALA A 34 -10.76 11.21 3.60
C ALA A 34 -11.06 10.02 4.54
N LEU A 35 -11.29 8.82 4.00
CA LEU A 35 -11.44 7.61 4.82
C LEU A 35 -10.12 7.27 5.55
N TYR A 36 -8.98 7.45 4.89
CA TYR A 36 -7.66 7.23 5.50
C TYR A 36 -7.26 8.27 6.55
N THR A 37 -7.92 9.42 6.61
CA THR A 37 -7.62 10.48 7.58
C THR A 37 -8.64 10.60 8.70
N SER A 38 -9.83 10.02 8.54
CA SER A 38 -10.93 10.09 9.52
C SER A 38 -11.12 8.83 10.35
N ASP A 39 -10.63 7.68 9.89
CA ASP A 39 -10.74 6.39 10.58
C ASP A 39 -9.38 5.95 11.12
N GLU A 40 -9.27 5.81 12.44
CA GLU A 40 -8.02 5.43 13.12
C GLU A 40 -7.53 4.01 12.75
N GLN A 41 -8.44 3.15 12.30
CA GLN A 41 -8.10 1.81 11.84
C GLN A 41 -7.55 1.82 10.42
N ARG A 42 -7.75 2.91 9.67
CA ARG A 42 -7.24 3.06 8.30
C ARG A 42 -5.97 3.87 8.30
N ASN A 43 -4.94 3.35 7.64
CA ASN A 43 -3.67 4.04 7.53
C ASN A 43 -3.23 4.06 6.06
N LEU A 44 -2.74 5.22 5.63
CA LEU A 44 -2.12 5.40 4.33
C LEU A 44 -0.61 5.58 4.52
N TYR A 45 0.17 4.92 3.67
CA TYR A 45 1.62 5.05 3.63
C TYR A 45 2.06 5.39 2.21
N LEU A 46 3.01 6.31 2.11
CA LEU A 46 3.75 6.58 0.88
C LEU A 46 5.01 5.74 0.88
N TRP A 47 5.39 5.22 -0.28
CA TRP A 47 6.63 4.47 -0.44
C TRP A 47 7.62 5.28 -1.27
N ARG A 48 8.88 5.30 -0.82
CA ARG A 48 10.02 5.80 -1.58
C ARG A 48 10.86 4.64 -2.09
N ASN A 49 11.28 4.72 -3.36
CA ASN A 49 12.23 3.77 -3.93
C ASN A 49 13.64 3.98 -3.36
N GLU A 50 14.59 3.17 -3.82
CA GLU A 50 16.00 3.24 -3.37
C GLU A 50 16.66 4.60 -3.66
N ALA A 51 16.24 5.30 -4.71
CA ALA A 51 16.72 6.64 -5.04
C ALA A 51 16.20 7.72 -4.07
N GLY A 52 15.26 7.38 -3.20
CA GLY A 52 14.64 8.31 -2.25
C GLY A 52 13.48 9.11 -2.84
N ASP A 53 13.02 8.76 -4.04
CA ASP A 53 11.89 9.40 -4.70
C ASP A 53 10.59 8.72 -4.30
N PHE A 54 9.53 9.51 -4.15
CA PHE A 54 8.19 8.97 -3.95
C PHE A 54 7.77 8.16 -5.18
N ALA A 55 7.43 6.89 -4.95
CA ALA A 55 7.23 5.91 -6.01
C ALA A 55 5.92 5.11 -5.86
N GLY A 56 5.21 5.23 -4.74
CA GLY A 56 3.93 4.54 -4.58
C GLY A 56 3.19 4.87 -3.30
N VAL A 57 2.09 4.14 -3.10
CA VAL A 57 1.23 4.23 -1.92
C VAL A 57 0.71 2.84 -1.54
N VAL A 58 0.55 2.61 -0.25
CA VAL A 58 -0.20 1.47 0.30
C VAL A 58 -1.17 1.96 1.36
N GLY A 59 -2.43 1.61 1.18
CA GLY A 59 -3.52 1.91 2.09
C GLY A 59 -4.01 0.64 2.76
N ILE A 60 -3.99 0.64 4.09
CA ILE A 60 -4.33 -0.52 4.92
C ILE A 60 -5.51 -0.23 5.85
N GLU A 61 -6.12 -1.31 6.33
CA GLU A 61 -7.06 -1.32 7.44
C GLU A 61 -6.58 -2.31 8.50
N LEU A 62 -6.59 -1.90 9.76
CA LEU A 62 -6.15 -2.70 10.90
C LEU A 62 -7.29 -3.58 11.39
N GLY A 63 -7.03 -4.88 11.48
CA GLY A 63 -7.86 -5.86 12.17
C GLY A 63 -7.32 -6.16 13.59
N ALA A 64 -7.88 -7.18 14.24
CA ALA A 64 -7.44 -7.60 15.57
C ALA A 64 -6.03 -8.25 15.55
N ASP A 65 -5.78 -9.11 14.56
CA ASP A 65 -4.57 -9.92 14.38
C ASP A 65 -4.08 -9.92 12.93
N TYR A 66 -4.60 -9.00 12.11
CA TYR A 66 -4.25 -8.87 10.70
C TYR A 66 -4.21 -7.41 10.26
N ILE A 67 -3.52 -7.15 9.16
CA ILE A 67 -3.65 -5.92 8.39
C ILE A 67 -4.21 -6.26 7.00
N LEU A 68 -5.20 -5.51 6.56
CA LEU A 68 -5.83 -5.68 5.25
C LEU A 68 -5.28 -4.62 4.29
N VAL A 69 -4.53 -5.03 3.28
CA VAL A 69 -4.09 -4.18 2.18
C VAL A 69 -5.28 -3.88 1.28
N ARG A 70 -5.87 -2.69 1.41
CA ARG A 70 -7.04 -2.28 0.62
C ARG A 70 -6.63 -1.74 -0.75
N HIS A 71 -5.59 -0.92 -0.76
CA HIS A 71 -5.08 -0.25 -1.95
C HIS A 71 -3.57 -0.33 -1.98
N ILE A 72 -3.00 -0.61 -3.15
CA ILE A 72 -1.56 -0.56 -3.36
C ILE A 72 -1.30 -0.14 -4.80
N SER A 73 -0.44 0.85 -4.98
CA SER A 73 -0.07 1.31 -6.32
C SER A 73 1.36 1.82 -6.36
N LEU A 74 1.97 1.63 -7.52
CA LEU A 74 3.27 2.18 -7.88
C LEU A 74 3.11 3.12 -9.07
N ASN A 75 3.99 4.12 -9.13
CA ASN A 75 4.27 4.91 -10.32
C ASN A 75 4.46 3.96 -11.52
N PRO A 76 3.88 4.22 -12.71
CA PRO A 76 4.02 3.30 -13.85
C PRO A 76 5.44 2.87 -14.20
N SER A 77 6.46 3.72 -14.03
CA SER A 77 7.86 3.37 -14.28
C SER A 77 8.48 2.44 -13.23
N GLU A 78 7.88 2.37 -12.04
CA GLU A 78 8.36 1.59 -10.89
C GLU A 78 7.60 0.27 -10.72
N ARG A 79 6.65 -0.04 -11.62
CA ARG A 79 5.82 -1.24 -11.52
C ARG A 79 6.63 -2.49 -11.84
N SER A 80 7.08 -3.16 -10.79
CA SER A 80 7.66 -4.49 -10.83
C SER A 80 7.16 -5.30 -9.64
N ASP A 81 7.18 -6.62 -9.77
CA ASP A 81 6.88 -7.51 -8.64
C ASP A 81 7.84 -7.24 -7.47
N GLU A 82 9.13 -7.05 -7.76
CA GLU A 82 10.18 -6.75 -6.78
C GLU A 82 9.87 -5.50 -5.94
N ASN A 83 9.41 -4.42 -6.57
CA ASN A 83 9.05 -3.19 -5.84
C ASN A 83 7.77 -3.37 -5.02
N TYR A 84 6.78 -4.12 -5.54
CA TYR A 84 5.59 -4.45 -4.76
C TYR A 84 5.95 -5.33 -3.55
N PHE A 85 6.82 -6.32 -3.74
CA PHE A 85 7.24 -7.22 -2.67
C PHE A 85 8.06 -6.48 -1.62
N THR A 86 9.03 -5.65 -2.03
CA THR A 86 9.76 -4.77 -1.11
C THR A 86 8.81 -3.90 -0.28
N MET A 87 7.77 -3.32 -0.90
CA MET A 87 6.77 -2.54 -0.17
C MET A 87 5.97 -3.38 0.83
N LEU A 88 5.63 -4.62 0.49
CA LEU A 88 4.91 -5.55 1.35
C LEU A 88 5.79 -6.11 2.48
N ASP A 89 7.08 -6.33 2.23
CA ASP A 89 8.07 -6.74 3.23
C ASP A 89 8.25 -5.64 4.28
N GLU A 90 8.41 -4.39 3.83
CA GLU A 90 8.45 -3.23 4.73
C GLU A 90 7.15 -3.09 5.53
N LEU A 91 6.00 -3.35 4.90
CA LEU A 91 4.71 -3.30 5.59
C LEU A 91 4.59 -4.40 6.65
N ALA A 92 5.00 -5.64 6.33
CA ALA A 92 5.01 -6.75 7.28
C ALA A 92 5.95 -6.47 8.46
N ALA A 93 7.12 -5.86 8.20
CA ALA A 93 8.06 -5.47 9.24
C ALA A 93 7.52 -4.35 10.16
N LEU A 94 6.63 -3.47 9.66
CA LEU A 94 5.94 -2.48 10.49
C LEU A 94 4.88 -3.10 11.43
N TYR A 95 4.38 -4.29 11.11
CA TYR A 95 3.31 -4.99 11.82
C TYR A 95 3.67 -6.47 12.07
N PRO A 96 4.74 -6.76 12.84
CA PRO A 96 5.30 -8.11 12.94
C PRO A 96 4.36 -9.14 13.58
N GLU A 97 3.41 -8.68 14.40
CA GLU A 97 2.43 -9.54 15.08
C GLU A 97 1.12 -9.72 14.29
N SER A 98 1.02 -9.14 13.08
CA SER A 98 -0.20 -9.16 12.29
C SER A 98 0.01 -9.89 10.97
N ARG A 99 -0.97 -10.72 10.59
CA ARG A 99 -0.96 -11.32 9.26
C ARG A 99 -1.28 -10.27 8.19
N VAL A 100 -0.49 -10.21 7.13
CA VAL A 100 -0.82 -9.39 5.95
C VAL A 100 -1.85 -10.11 5.09
N MET A 101 -2.95 -9.44 4.77
CA MET A 101 -4.04 -9.97 3.96
C MET A 101 -4.43 -9.00 2.85
N GLY A 102 -4.99 -9.52 1.76
CA GLY A 102 -5.50 -8.72 0.65
C GLY A 102 -7.02 -8.58 0.69
N SER A 103 -7.53 -7.44 0.20
CA SER A 103 -8.93 -7.29 -0.21
C SER A 103 -9.20 -8.14 -1.46
N LEU A 104 -10.44 -8.12 -1.98
CA LEU A 104 -10.76 -8.81 -3.23
C LEU A 104 -9.80 -8.42 -4.37
N GLU A 105 -9.46 -7.13 -4.46
CA GLU A 105 -8.61 -6.58 -5.52
C GLU A 105 -7.11 -6.88 -5.31
N THR A 106 -6.64 -6.91 -4.06
CA THR A 106 -5.21 -7.06 -3.75
C THR A 106 -4.81 -8.49 -3.39
N ALA A 107 -5.78 -9.38 -3.13
CA ALA A 107 -5.53 -10.79 -2.80
C ALA A 107 -4.61 -11.51 -3.80
N PRO A 108 -4.72 -11.32 -5.14
CA PRO A 108 -3.79 -11.96 -6.08
C PRO A 108 -2.33 -11.52 -5.87
N LEU A 109 -2.09 -10.25 -5.55
CA LEU A 109 -0.75 -9.73 -5.27
C LEU A 109 -0.20 -10.31 -3.96
N ILE A 110 -1.03 -10.34 -2.91
CA ILE A 110 -0.64 -10.90 -1.60
C ILE A 110 -0.31 -12.38 -1.73
N ALA A 111 -1.11 -13.16 -2.45
CA ALA A 111 -0.83 -14.59 -2.66
C ALA A 111 0.49 -14.81 -3.42
N LYS A 112 0.79 -13.97 -4.41
CA LYS A 112 2.06 -14.03 -5.15
C LYS A 112 3.26 -13.68 -4.26
N TRP A 113 3.12 -12.68 -3.40
CA TRP A 113 4.13 -12.30 -2.42
C TRP A 113 4.37 -13.41 -1.38
N GLU A 114 3.31 -14.01 -0.81
CA GLU A 114 3.45 -15.15 0.13
C GLU A 114 4.18 -16.35 -0.52
N GLN A 115 3.94 -16.63 -1.81
CA GLN A 115 4.66 -17.68 -2.55
C GLN A 115 6.15 -17.37 -2.73
N HIS A 116 6.49 -16.10 -2.99
CA HIS A 116 7.88 -15.66 -3.10
C HIS A 116 8.63 -15.88 -1.80
N GLN A 117 8.05 -15.46 -0.67
CA GLN A 117 8.64 -15.61 0.66
C GLN A 117 8.96 -17.07 0.99
N ASN A 118 8.02 -17.99 0.71
CA ASN A 118 8.25 -19.42 0.94
C ASN A 118 9.37 -20.00 0.06
N THR A 119 9.58 -19.46 -1.14
CA THR A 119 10.62 -19.96 -2.06
C THR A 119 12.02 -19.50 -1.65
N GLU A 120 12.16 -18.34 -1.03
CA GLU A 120 13.45 -17.84 -0.52
C GLU A 120 13.89 -18.49 0.79
N MET A 121 12.96 -19.13 1.51
CA MET A 121 13.21 -19.82 2.78
C MET A 121 13.66 -21.28 2.62
N ASP A 122 13.57 -21.84 1.40
CA ASP A 122 14.01 -23.20 1.02
C ASP A 122 15.44 -23.22 0.45
#